data_AF-A0A7S1T4A6-F1
#
_entry.id   AF-A0A7S1T4A6-F1
#
_cell.length_a   1.000
_cell.length_b   1.000
_cell.length_c   1.000
_cell.angle_alpha   90.00
_cell.angle_beta   90.00
_cell.angle_gamma   90.00
#
_symmetry.space_group_name_H-M   'P 1'
#
loop_
_entity.id
_entity.type
_entity.pdbx_description
1 polymer ?
#
loop_
_entity_poly.entity_id
_entity_poly.type
_entity_poly.pdbx_seq_one_letter_code
_entity_poly.pdbx_strand_id
1 'polypeptide(L)'
;MEQLQRLWSGRNGDVEPQHKDKLAHSKQVEREAHDYRKAAAQEEKNRRKQDKKDELAAYKEVRHLNGTSKRCAREEREEAKREKRRENGQMCEHGVWKCQICFPHKTTK
;
A
#
# COMPACT_ATOMS: atom_id res chain seq x y z
N MET A 1 -33.00 -30.56 44.10
CA MET A 1 -32.85 -29.72 42.89
C MET A 1 -32.19 -28.37 43.17
N GLU A 2 -32.25 -27.81 44.40
CA GLU A 2 -31.63 -26.50 44.73
C GLU A 2 -30.12 -26.51 45.00
N GLN A 3 -29.51 -27.67 45.29
CA GLN A 3 -28.06 -27.73 45.61
C GLN A 3 -27.15 -27.56 44.38
N LEU A 4 -27.66 -27.84 43.17
CA LEU A 4 -26.88 -27.68 41.94
C LEU A 4 -26.81 -26.23 41.44
N GLN A 5 -27.73 -25.36 41.86
CA GLN A 5 -27.70 -23.93 41.52
C GLN A 5 -26.58 -23.18 42.26
N ARG A 6 -26.27 -23.56 43.51
CA ARG A 6 -25.21 -22.92 44.31
C ARG A 6 -23.79 -23.13 43.77
N LEU A 7 -23.55 -24.22 43.03
CA LEU A 7 -22.24 -24.50 42.44
C LEU A 7 -21.92 -23.62 41.22
N TRP A 8 -22.94 -23.03 40.58
CA TRP A 8 -22.76 -22.10 39.46
C TRP A 8 -22.77 -20.63 39.88
N SER A 9 -23.40 -20.30 41.00
CA SER A 9 -23.46 -18.92 41.52
C SER A 9 -22.18 -18.44 42.22
N GLY A 10 -21.23 -19.34 42.52
CA GLY A 10 -19.99 -19.01 43.22
C GLY A 10 -18.80 -18.59 42.34
N ARG A 11 -18.97 -18.51 41.01
CA ARG A 11 -17.86 -18.18 40.08
C ARG A 11 -17.80 -16.72 39.67
N ASN A 12 -18.41 -15.83 40.46
CA ASN A 12 -18.23 -14.38 40.34
C ASN A 12 -17.50 -13.83 41.57
N GLY A 13 -16.56 -14.60 42.12
CA GLY A 13 -15.62 -14.09 43.11
C GLY A 13 -14.74 -13.02 42.47
N ASP A 14 -14.78 -11.83 43.06
CA ASP A 14 -14.02 -10.64 42.73
C ASP A 14 -12.67 -10.94 42.07
N VAL A 15 -12.61 -10.74 40.75
CA VAL A 15 -11.33 -10.62 40.07
C VAL A 15 -10.72 -9.31 40.56
N GLU A 16 -9.80 -9.41 41.51
CA GLU A 16 -9.08 -8.29 42.11
C GLU A 16 -8.68 -7.26 41.04
N PRO A 17 -8.86 -5.95 41.30
CA PRO A 17 -8.58 -4.89 40.34
C PRO A 17 -7.14 -4.95 39.79
N GLN A 18 -6.16 -5.42 40.57
CA GLN A 18 -4.78 -5.61 40.11
C GLN A 18 -4.62 -6.58 38.93
N HIS A 19 -5.46 -7.62 38.80
CA HIS A 19 -5.34 -8.59 37.73
C HIS A 19 -5.87 -8.06 36.39
N LYS A 20 -6.89 -7.19 36.43
CA LYS A 20 -7.44 -6.53 35.23
C LYS A 20 -6.44 -5.54 34.63
N ASP A 21 -5.69 -4.83 35.48
CA ASP A 21 -4.64 -3.90 35.06
C ASP A 21 -3.47 -4.61 34.37
N LYS A 22 -3.04 -5.77 34.90
CA LYS A 22 -1.98 -6.58 34.27
C LYS A 22 -2.39 -7.11 32.90
N LEU A 23 -3.65 -7.53 32.75
CA LEU A 23 -4.17 -8.00 31.45
C LEU A 23 -4.29 -6.86 30.43
N ALA A 24 -4.73 -5.69 30.86
CA ALA A 24 -4.82 -4.51 29.99
C ALA A 24 -3.45 -4.07 29.50
N HIS A 25 -2.45 -4.02 30.40
CA HIS A 25 -1.06 -3.72 30.07
C HIS A 25 -0.47 -4.76 29.10
N SER A 26 -0.68 -6.06 29.37
CA SER A 26 -0.18 -7.12 28.47
C SER A 26 -0.77 -7.00 27.06
N LYS A 27 -2.07 -6.73 26.94
CA LYS A 27 -2.72 -6.52 25.63
C LYS A 27 -2.24 -5.25 24.93
N GLN A 28 -1.83 -4.24 25.68
CA GLN A 28 -1.25 -3.03 25.11
C GLN A 28 0.14 -3.32 24.54
N VAL A 29 1.01 -3.98 25.31
CA VAL A 29 2.35 -4.38 24.86
C VAL A 29 2.28 -5.28 23.62
N GLU A 30 1.34 -6.24 23.58
CA GLU A 30 1.14 -7.10 22.42
C GLU A 30 0.71 -6.32 21.16
N ARG A 31 -0.18 -5.33 21.32
CA ARG A 31 -0.60 -4.46 20.21
C ARG A 31 0.54 -3.60 19.70
N GLU A 32 1.28 -2.96 20.59
CA GLU A 32 2.44 -2.14 20.24
C GLU A 32 3.52 -2.98 19.52
N ALA A 33 3.80 -4.18 20.01
CA ALA A 33 4.75 -5.10 19.37
C ALA A 33 4.27 -5.59 17.98
N HIS A 34 2.97 -5.81 17.82
CA HIS A 34 2.39 -6.17 16.54
C HIS A 34 2.43 -5.01 15.53
N ASP A 35 2.09 -3.80 15.97
CA ASP A 35 2.09 -2.61 15.12
C ASP A 35 3.50 -2.22 14.71
N TYR A 36 4.47 -2.34 15.62
CA TYR A 36 5.89 -2.19 15.31
C TYR A 36 6.36 -3.18 14.24
N ARG A 37 6.01 -4.47 14.38
CA ARG A 37 6.36 -5.49 13.36
C ARG A 37 5.73 -5.20 12.01
N LYS A 38 4.48 -4.72 11.98
CA LYS A 38 3.83 -4.31 10.74
C LYS A 38 4.52 -3.10 10.11
N ALA A 39 4.86 -2.09 10.90
CA ALA A 39 5.57 -0.91 10.44
C ALA A 39 6.94 -1.28 9.85
N ALA A 40 7.73 -2.09 10.56
CA ALA A 40 9.03 -2.56 10.11
C ALA A 40 8.95 -3.38 8.81
N ALA A 41 7.95 -4.27 8.68
CA ALA A 41 7.73 -5.04 7.46
C ALA A 41 7.33 -4.15 6.28
N GLN A 42 6.52 -3.12 6.53
CA GLN A 42 6.10 -2.18 5.50
C GLN A 42 7.26 -1.27 5.07
N GLU A 43 8.08 -0.82 6.01
CA GLU A 43 9.30 -0.05 5.75
C GLU A 43 10.29 -0.86 4.91
N GLU A 44 10.56 -2.11 5.26
CA GLU A 44 11.42 -3.01 4.49
C GLU A 44 10.88 -3.21 3.06
N LYS A 45 9.57 -3.40 2.93
CA LYS A 45 8.92 -3.52 1.61
C LYS A 45 9.06 -2.24 0.80
N ASN A 46 8.92 -1.08 1.43
CA ASN A 46 9.09 0.21 0.78
C ASN A 46 10.55 0.44 0.36
N ARG A 47 11.51 0.11 1.22
CA ARG A 47 12.94 0.15 0.92
C ARG A 47 13.29 -0.72 -0.28
N ARG A 48 12.91 -2.00 -0.27
CA ARG A 48 13.12 -2.91 -1.42
C ARG A 48 12.47 -2.43 -2.71
N LYS A 49 11.31 -1.75 -2.63
CA LYS A 49 10.67 -1.15 -3.80
C LYS A 49 11.47 0.04 -4.33
N GLN A 50 12.06 0.83 -3.44
CA GLN A 50 12.89 1.96 -3.80
C GLN A 50 14.21 1.47 -4.42
N ASP A 51 14.88 0.51 -3.80
CA ASP A 51 16.10 -0.10 -4.33
C ASP A 51 15.88 -0.65 -5.76
N LYS A 52 14.78 -1.36 -5.98
CA LYS A 52 14.41 -1.86 -7.32
C LYS A 52 14.13 -0.75 -8.34
N LYS A 53 13.55 0.38 -7.90
CA LYS A 53 13.34 1.53 -8.79
C LYS A 53 14.68 2.15 -9.17
N ASP A 54 15.59 2.28 -8.23
CA ASP A 54 16.90 2.87 -8.41
C ASP A 54 17.78 1.97 -9.29
N GLU A 55 17.75 0.64 -9.09
CA GLU A 55 18.38 -0.35 -9.97
C GLU A 55 17.85 -0.26 -11.41
N LEU A 56 16.53 -0.17 -11.57
CA LEU A 56 15.91 -0.03 -12.90
C LEU A 56 16.26 1.32 -13.55
N ALA A 57 16.39 2.39 -12.78
CA ALA A 57 16.82 3.69 -13.27
C ALA A 57 18.27 3.63 -13.77
N ALA A 58 19.19 3.11 -12.96
CA ALA A 58 20.58 2.92 -13.33
C ALA A 58 20.74 2.03 -14.57
N TYR A 59 19.99 0.93 -14.66
CA TYR A 59 20.01 0.07 -15.84
C TYR A 59 19.52 0.80 -17.10
N LYS A 60 18.48 1.63 -16.99
CA LYS A 60 18.00 2.46 -18.12
C LYS A 60 19.07 3.45 -18.56
N GLU A 61 19.71 4.16 -17.62
CA GLU A 61 20.77 5.11 -17.93
C GLU A 61 21.90 4.44 -18.72
N VAL A 62 22.38 3.28 -18.27
CA VAL A 62 23.40 2.51 -18.99
C VAL A 62 22.91 2.05 -20.37
N ARG A 63 21.63 1.66 -20.51
CA ARG A 63 21.05 1.29 -21.81
C ARG A 63 21.00 2.48 -22.77
N HIS A 64 20.69 3.68 -22.29
CA HIS A 64 20.62 4.90 -23.10
C HIS A 64 22.01 5.34 -23.61
N LEU A 65 23.10 4.99 -22.92
CA LEU A 65 24.47 5.25 -23.39
C LEU A 65 24.78 4.53 -24.73
N ASN A 66 24.13 3.41 -25.01
CA ASN A 66 24.24 2.69 -26.29
C ASN A 66 23.23 3.21 -27.34
N GLY A 67 22.93 4.52 -27.33
CA GLY A 67 21.78 5.23 -27.95
C GLY A 67 21.43 5.00 -29.43
N THR A 68 22.05 4.02 -30.10
CA THR A 68 21.75 3.60 -31.47
C THR A 68 20.78 2.41 -31.54
N SER A 69 20.41 1.79 -30.41
CA SER A 69 19.53 0.62 -30.43
C SER A 69 18.07 0.99 -30.79
N LYS A 70 17.38 0.13 -31.56
CA LYS A 70 15.93 0.26 -31.86
C LYS A 70 15.06 0.38 -30.60
N ARG A 71 15.53 -0.17 -29.48
CA ARG A 71 14.86 -0.09 -28.18
C ARG A 71 14.94 1.33 -27.60
N CYS A 72 16.09 2.01 -27.70
CA CYS A 72 16.26 3.40 -27.26
C CYS A 72 15.27 4.33 -27.99
N ALA A 73 15.24 4.27 -29.32
CA ALA A 73 14.31 5.06 -30.13
C ALA A 73 12.83 4.77 -29.84
N ARG A 74 12.49 3.55 -29.40
CA ARG A 74 11.13 3.22 -28.94
C ARG A 74 10.85 3.84 -27.57
N GLU A 75 11.79 3.75 -26.64
CA GLU A 75 11.67 4.29 -25.29
C GLU A 75 11.54 5.82 -25.32
N GLU A 76 12.32 6.52 -26.13
CA GLU A 76 12.20 7.96 -26.37
C GLU A 76 10.83 8.37 -26.90
N ARG A 77 10.29 7.64 -27.90
CA ARG A 77 8.94 7.91 -28.42
C ARG A 77 7.87 7.72 -27.37
N GLU A 78 8.00 6.70 -26.52
CA GLU A 78 7.04 6.46 -25.43
C GLU A 78 7.18 7.51 -24.31
N GLU A 79 8.39 7.97 -24.01
CA GLU A 79 8.62 9.07 -23.06
C GLU A 79 8.00 10.37 -23.58
N ALA A 80 8.28 10.75 -24.83
CA ALA A 80 7.67 11.92 -25.45
C ALA A 80 6.13 11.84 -25.49
N LYS A 81 5.54 10.66 -25.68
CA LYS A 81 4.08 10.47 -25.56
C LYS A 81 3.60 10.67 -24.12
N ARG A 82 4.37 10.24 -23.11
CA ARG A 82 4.02 10.46 -21.70
C ARG A 82 4.16 11.93 -21.31
N GLU A 83 5.20 12.62 -21.76
CA GLU A 83 5.36 14.07 -21.56
C GLU A 83 4.22 14.84 -22.21
N LYS A 84 3.94 14.58 -23.50
CA LYS A 84 2.80 15.20 -24.19
C LYS A 84 1.48 14.94 -23.50
N ARG A 85 1.31 13.74 -22.90
CA ARG A 85 0.16 13.46 -22.04
C ARG A 85 0.21 14.39 -20.83
N ARG A 86 1.25 14.33 -19.99
CA ARG A 86 1.38 15.17 -18.78
C ARG A 86 1.13 16.66 -19.06
N GLU A 87 1.64 17.19 -20.16
CA GLU A 87 1.48 18.59 -20.56
C GLU A 87 0.07 18.91 -21.04
N ASN A 88 -0.48 18.14 -21.99
CA ASN A 88 -1.75 18.46 -22.68
C ASN A 88 -2.95 17.69 -22.12
N GLY A 89 -2.82 17.24 -20.88
CA GLY A 89 -3.54 16.09 -20.42
C GLY A 89 -4.72 16.33 -19.53
N GLN A 90 -5.91 16.10 -20.06
CA GLN A 90 -7.10 15.98 -19.24
C GLN A 90 -7.23 14.54 -18.72
N MET A 91 -6.78 14.35 -17.47
CA MET A 91 -7.13 13.18 -16.68
C MET A 91 -8.54 13.41 -16.13
N CYS A 92 -9.44 12.42 -16.28
CA CYS A 92 -10.73 12.53 -15.63
C CYS A 92 -10.66 12.16 -14.15
N GLU A 93 -11.73 12.46 -13.42
CA GLU A 93 -11.90 12.10 -12.01
C GLU A 93 -11.84 10.58 -11.77
N HIS A 94 -12.14 9.77 -12.79
CA HIS A 94 -12.01 8.32 -12.74
C HIS A 94 -10.55 7.83 -12.85
N GLY A 95 -9.57 8.73 -12.94
CA GLY A 95 -8.15 8.40 -13.09
C GLY A 95 -7.77 7.88 -14.48
N VAL A 96 -8.66 8.02 -15.46
CA VAL A 96 -8.45 7.55 -16.85
C VAL A 96 -8.14 8.74 -17.75
N TRP A 97 -7.14 8.57 -18.61
CA TRP A 97 -6.80 9.54 -19.63
C TRP A 97 -7.84 9.53 -20.75
N LYS A 98 -8.51 10.67 -20.97
CA LYS A 98 -9.56 10.81 -22.01
C LYS A 98 -10.59 9.67 -21.97
N CYS A 99 -11.21 9.45 -20.80
CA CYS A 99 -12.36 8.53 -20.66
C CYS A 99 -13.40 8.79 -21.76
N GLN A 100 -13.93 7.73 -22.37
CA GLN A 100 -15.01 7.87 -23.37
C GLN A 100 -16.30 8.45 -22.79
N ILE A 101 -16.49 8.32 -21.46
CA ILE A 101 -17.67 8.83 -20.75
C ILE A 101 -17.58 10.36 -20.60
N CYS A 102 -16.44 10.86 -20.13
CA CYS A 102 -16.26 12.27 -19.81
C CYS A 102 -15.64 13.07 -20.97
N PHE A 103 -15.04 12.40 -21.95
CA PHE A 103 -14.53 12.96 -23.20
C PHE A 103 -15.03 12.13 -24.41
N PRO A 104 -16.35 12.14 -24.70
CA PRO A 104 -16.90 11.42 -25.84
C PRO A 104 -16.33 12.00 -27.14
N HIS A 105 -15.68 11.17 -27.94
CA HIS A 105 -15.23 11.57 -29.27
C HIS A 105 -16.45 11.70 -30.19
N LYS A 106 -16.63 12.87 -30.82
CA LYS A 106 -17.61 13.04 -31.89
C LYS A 106 -17.18 12.12 -33.05
N THR A 107 -17.84 10.98 -33.20
CA THR A 107 -17.74 10.20 -34.41
C THR A 107 -18.39 11.02 -35.52
N THR A 108 -17.58 11.53 -36.45
CA THR A 108 -18.09 12.07 -37.70
C THR A 108 -18.83 10.93 -38.40
N LYS A 109 -20.15 11.07 -38.53
CA LYS A 109 -20.98 10.22 -39.40
C LYS A 109 -20.61 10.46 -40.87
#